data_AF-A0A2I2MBI4-F1
#
_entry.id   AF-A0A2I2MBI4-F1
#
_cell.length_a   1.000
_cell.length_b   1.000
_cell.length_c   1.000
_cell.angle_alpha   90.00
_cell.angle_beta   90.00
_cell.angle_gamma   90.00
#
_symmetry.space_group_name_H-M   'P 1'
#
loop_
_entity.id
_entity.type
_entity.pdbx_description
1 polymer ?
#
loop_
_entity_poly.entity_id
_entity_poly.type
_entity_poly.pdbx_seq_one_letter_code
_entity_poly.pdbx_strand_id
1 'polypeptide(L)'
;MNNKSFPALPGIGEDEEYRGLPNIEKSTDLKNKGNFKRSGHITDQFLKYNYPKDKKPMLFNSLKPELKKRIETKGIEHSEIIEGIKLTPAETKVIDTLCKLLHHNSQTLKPNNKDYYTGNVTDIKRVNYGDSIAIVPQLTVTLYDLTKEYKAGARVSGKDLENVSKILLNISKKNFLIKYKEEINKKDGTKTVIEIEDYKPILNLPNFKITEYSKEGIITSKTESTLIELNPIFIRQIDTKFIVYPEDINKRTLIAYGNNNCSEATFTLREYLAKYLALKNYNPEIMIDRLYYLLAEKYMKSSRKSKVKQLTEKALDTMIKLGLLESFKIETAKTTGEPKIIFKINKNFE
;
A
#
# COMPACT_ATOMS: atom_id res chain seq x y z
N MET A 1 1.73 -11.33 36.89
CA MET A 1 1.47 -11.05 35.47
C MET A 1 2.51 -10.02 35.01
N ASN A 2 3.58 -10.46 34.33
CA ASN A 2 4.67 -9.57 33.93
C ASN A 2 4.27 -8.78 32.67
N ASN A 3 3.90 -7.52 32.86
CA ASN A 3 3.84 -6.52 31.80
C ASN A 3 5.25 -6.26 31.28
N LYS A 4 5.71 -6.98 30.24
CA LYS A 4 6.83 -6.50 29.44
C LYS A 4 6.34 -5.31 28.61
N SER A 5 6.61 -4.11 29.11
CA SER A 5 6.47 -2.86 28.37
C SER A 5 7.29 -2.94 27.07
N PHE A 6 6.82 -2.31 25.99
CA PHE A 6 7.67 -2.04 24.83
C PHE A 6 8.98 -1.40 25.31
N PRO A 7 10.15 -1.75 24.75
CA PRO A 7 11.37 -1.01 25.01
C PRO A 7 11.04 0.45 24.71
N ALA A 8 11.32 1.32 25.68
CA ALA A 8 10.96 2.72 25.57
C ALA A 8 11.64 3.28 24.32
N LEU A 9 10.87 3.62 23.28
CA LEU A 9 11.41 4.36 22.14
C LEU A 9 12.16 5.58 22.70
N PRO A 10 13.42 5.82 22.28
CA PRO A 10 14.47 6.31 23.13
C PRO A 10 14.12 7.54 23.98
N GLY A 11 14.59 7.40 25.22
CA GLY A 11 14.40 8.19 26.42
C GLY A 11 14.65 7.27 27.61
N ILE A 12 15.94 6.94 27.83
CA ILE A 12 16.54 6.07 28.88
C ILE A 12 16.63 4.56 28.54
N GLY A 13 17.88 4.07 28.46
CA GLY A 13 18.37 2.84 29.09
C GLY A 13 18.10 1.48 28.45
N GLU A 14 19.20 0.81 28.07
CA GLU A 14 19.40 -0.63 27.82
C GLU A 14 19.02 -1.22 26.44
N ASP A 15 19.95 -2.04 25.92
CA ASP A 15 19.87 -2.85 24.70
C ASP A 15 18.87 -4.00 24.86
N GLU A 16 17.57 -3.68 25.02
CA GLU A 16 16.54 -4.70 25.15
C GLU A 16 15.94 -5.11 23.79
N GLU A 17 16.14 -6.36 23.39
CA GLU A 17 15.40 -6.97 22.27
C GLU A 17 13.95 -7.24 22.69
N TYR A 18 13.00 -6.54 22.08
CA TYR A 18 11.58 -6.81 22.33
C TYR A 18 11.12 -8.03 21.54
N ARG A 19 10.85 -9.10 22.28
CA ARG A 19 10.11 -10.26 21.78
C ARG A 19 8.66 -10.06 22.21
N GLY A 20 7.74 -10.13 21.25
CA GLY A 20 6.31 -9.92 21.47
C GLY A 20 5.74 -10.57 22.73
N LEU A 21 4.66 -9.99 23.28
CA LEU A 21 3.95 -10.58 24.41
C LEU A 21 3.59 -12.06 24.14
N PRO A 22 3.89 -12.99 25.06
CA PRO A 22 3.50 -14.37 24.91
C PRO A 22 1.98 -14.51 25.02
N ASN A 23 1.36 -15.21 24.06
CA ASN A 23 -0.05 -15.60 24.01
C ASN A 23 -1.10 -14.49 23.91
N ILE A 24 -1.21 -13.92 22.71
CA ILE A 24 -2.47 -13.38 22.19
C ILE A 24 -2.78 -14.25 20.98
N GLU A 25 -4.02 -14.74 20.84
CA GLU A 25 -4.51 -15.49 19.66
C GLU A 25 -3.85 -14.91 18.42
N LYS A 26 -2.87 -15.64 17.87
CA LYS A 26 -2.10 -15.14 16.76
C LYS A 26 -3.02 -15.18 15.56
N SER A 27 -2.88 -14.21 14.64
CA SER A 27 -3.60 -14.28 13.37
C SER A 27 -3.32 -15.59 12.59
N THR A 28 -2.29 -16.33 12.99
CA THR A 28 -1.91 -17.66 12.50
C THR A 28 -2.96 -18.75 12.69
N ASP A 29 -4.00 -18.53 13.51
CA ASP A 29 -5.10 -19.50 13.70
C ASP A 29 -6.12 -19.47 12.54
N LEU A 30 -5.96 -18.54 11.58
CA LEU A 30 -6.73 -18.50 10.35
C LEU A 30 -6.18 -19.51 9.33
N LYS A 31 -7.04 -20.41 8.84
CA LYS A 31 -6.69 -21.36 7.76
C LYS A 31 -6.07 -20.62 6.58
N ASN A 32 -4.96 -21.12 6.06
CA ASN A 32 -4.33 -20.60 4.84
C ASN A 32 -5.36 -20.64 3.69
N LYS A 33 -5.68 -19.47 3.13
CA LYS A 33 -6.64 -19.31 2.04
C LYS A 33 -5.97 -19.15 0.68
N GLY A 34 -4.65 -19.27 0.60
CA GLY A 34 -3.88 -18.93 -0.58
C GLY A 34 -3.29 -17.52 -0.49
N ASN A 35 -2.58 -17.15 -1.56
CA ASN A 35 -1.80 -15.93 -1.64
C ASN A 35 -2.10 -15.19 -2.95
N PHE A 36 -1.88 -13.88 -2.96
CA PHE A 36 -1.91 -13.07 -4.18
C PHE A 36 -0.65 -12.23 -4.30
N LYS A 37 -0.26 -11.90 -5.54
CA LYS A 37 0.84 -10.95 -5.79
C LYS A 37 0.34 -9.53 -5.95
N ARG A 38 1.08 -8.59 -5.39
CA ARG A 38 1.00 -7.15 -5.65
C ARG A 38 2.31 -6.69 -6.31
N SER A 39 2.22 -5.81 -7.30
CA SER A 39 3.41 -5.17 -7.91
C SER A 39 4.26 -4.47 -6.84
N GLY A 40 5.57 -4.66 -6.88
CA GLY A 40 6.47 -3.98 -5.93
C GLY A 40 6.54 -2.47 -6.19
N HIS A 41 6.29 -2.01 -7.42
CA HIS A 41 6.30 -0.58 -7.74
C HIS A 41 5.15 0.19 -7.09
N ILE A 42 3.95 -0.40 -7.00
CA ILE A 42 2.84 0.25 -6.29
C ILE A 42 3.15 0.37 -4.79
N THR A 43 3.73 -0.67 -4.18
CA THR A 43 4.16 -0.61 -2.78
C THR A 43 5.26 0.43 -2.57
N ASP A 44 6.23 0.54 -3.50
CA ASP A 44 7.24 1.59 -3.45
C ASP A 44 6.63 2.99 -3.46
N GLN A 45 5.56 3.23 -4.23
CA GLN A 45 4.87 4.52 -4.22
C GLN A 45 4.10 4.79 -2.92
N PHE A 46 3.52 3.76 -2.27
CA PHE A 46 2.90 3.92 -0.95
C PHE A 46 3.91 4.33 0.12
N LEU A 47 5.13 3.81 0.00
CA LEU A 47 6.22 4.02 0.96
C LEU A 47 7.01 5.31 0.73
N LYS A 48 6.65 6.13 -0.25
CA LYS A 48 7.28 7.45 -0.43
C LYS A 48 6.82 8.42 0.65
N TYR A 49 7.75 9.20 1.17
CA TYR A 49 7.49 10.24 2.16
C TYR A 49 8.54 11.34 2.01
N ASN A 50 8.23 12.52 2.54
CA ASN A 50 9.21 13.60 2.57
C ASN A 50 9.99 13.59 3.89
N TYR A 51 11.31 13.50 3.80
CA TYR A 51 12.20 13.62 4.95
C TYR A 51 12.97 14.94 4.88
N PRO A 52 12.75 15.90 5.81
CA PRO A 52 13.33 17.24 5.71
C PRO A 52 14.85 17.29 5.63
N LYS A 53 15.56 16.33 6.22
CA LYS A 53 17.04 16.31 6.22
C LYS A 53 17.64 15.80 4.90
N ASP A 54 16.86 15.30 3.95
CA ASP A 54 17.37 14.81 2.66
C ASP A 54 17.80 15.93 1.69
N LYS A 55 17.59 17.22 2.04
CA LYS A 55 17.96 18.40 1.22
C LYS A 55 17.58 18.28 -0.26
N LYS A 56 16.42 17.67 -0.56
CA LYS A 56 15.94 17.50 -1.94
C LYS A 56 15.48 18.84 -2.52
N PRO A 57 15.71 19.12 -3.82
CA PRO A 57 15.12 20.27 -4.48
C PRO A 57 13.60 20.22 -4.38
N MET A 58 12.93 21.38 -4.48
CA MET A 58 11.47 21.42 -4.50
C MET A 58 10.95 20.47 -5.60
N LEU A 59 10.10 19.54 -5.19
CA LEU A 59 9.62 18.42 -6.03
C LEU A 59 9.14 18.91 -7.40
N PHE A 60 8.33 19.97 -7.41
CA PHE A 60 7.80 20.58 -8.62
C PHE A 60 8.89 21.02 -9.60
N ASN A 61 9.95 21.67 -9.10
CA ASN A 61 11.04 22.17 -9.94
C ASN A 61 11.79 21.04 -10.66
N SER A 62 11.81 19.85 -10.07
CA SER A 62 12.46 18.65 -10.62
C SER A 62 11.63 17.88 -11.66
N LEU A 63 10.39 18.30 -11.93
CA LEU A 63 9.50 17.62 -12.87
C LEU A 63 9.78 17.99 -14.33
N LYS A 64 9.44 17.08 -15.24
CA LYS A 64 9.49 17.31 -16.70
C LYS A 64 8.58 18.49 -17.09
N PRO A 65 8.98 19.36 -18.04
CA PRO A 65 8.20 20.54 -18.43
C PRO A 65 6.75 20.24 -18.84
N GLU A 66 6.53 19.15 -19.57
CA GLU A 66 5.19 18.73 -19.99
C GLU A 66 4.29 18.37 -18.80
N LEU A 67 4.87 17.72 -17.78
CA LEU A 67 4.12 17.34 -16.59
C LEU A 67 3.77 18.56 -15.74
N LYS A 68 4.69 19.53 -15.63
CA LYS A 68 4.44 20.82 -14.96
C LYS A 68 3.22 21.50 -15.56
N LYS A 69 3.18 21.66 -16.89
CA LYS A 69 2.03 22.23 -17.62
C LYS A 69 0.73 21.49 -17.33
N ARG A 70 0.75 20.14 -17.30
CA ARG A 70 -0.45 19.33 -16.99
C ARG A 70 -0.96 19.54 -15.56
N ILE A 71 -0.06 19.72 -14.59
CA ILE A 71 -0.43 19.98 -13.20
C ILE A 71 -0.99 21.40 -13.05
N GLU A 72 -0.31 22.40 -13.64
CA GLU A 72 -0.74 23.80 -13.64
C GLU A 72 -2.13 23.96 -14.28
N THR A 73 -2.40 23.26 -15.40
CA THR A 73 -3.71 23.27 -16.06
C THR A 73 -4.84 22.77 -15.15
N LYS A 74 -4.53 21.93 -14.15
CA LYS A 74 -5.50 21.44 -13.17
C LYS A 74 -5.73 22.41 -12.01
N GLY A 75 -5.03 23.55 -11.96
CA GLY A 75 -5.19 24.57 -10.92
C GLY A 75 -4.69 24.14 -9.54
N ILE A 76 -3.73 23.22 -9.47
CA ILE A 76 -3.24 22.63 -8.22
C ILE A 76 -2.07 23.45 -7.69
N GLU A 77 -2.12 23.81 -6.40
CA GLU A 77 -1.01 24.51 -5.76
C GLU A 77 0.25 23.64 -5.65
N HIS A 78 1.43 24.22 -5.88
CA HIS A 78 2.69 23.47 -5.84
C HIS A 78 2.97 22.82 -4.47
N SER A 79 2.46 23.43 -3.39
CA SER A 79 2.55 22.96 -2.00
C SER A 79 1.77 21.66 -1.75
N GLU A 80 0.75 21.37 -2.57
CA GLU A 80 -0.11 20.20 -2.45
C GLU A 80 0.41 18.99 -3.22
N ILE A 81 1.45 19.17 -4.05
CA ILE A 81 2.05 18.09 -4.82
C ILE A 81 2.92 17.24 -3.89
N ILE A 82 2.41 16.05 -3.58
CA ILE A 82 3.12 15.04 -2.79
C ILE A 82 3.51 13.89 -3.72
N GLU A 83 4.78 13.49 -3.65
CA GLU A 83 5.28 12.34 -4.39
C GLU A 83 4.78 11.02 -3.78
N GLY A 84 4.33 10.11 -4.63
CA GLY A 84 3.81 8.81 -4.23
C GLY A 84 2.30 8.77 -4.06
N ILE A 85 1.82 7.67 -3.49
CA ILE A 85 0.39 7.40 -3.36
C ILE A 85 0.03 7.42 -1.87
N LYS A 86 -0.76 8.43 -1.46
CA LYS A 86 -1.24 8.59 -0.07
C LYS A 86 -2.73 8.30 0.01
N LEU A 87 -3.05 7.22 0.72
CA LEU A 87 -4.40 6.70 0.87
C LEU A 87 -4.79 6.61 2.34
N THR A 88 -6.07 6.81 2.61
CA THR A 88 -6.64 6.50 3.92
C THR A 88 -6.63 4.99 4.17
N PRO A 89 -6.73 4.54 5.44
CA PRO A 89 -6.82 3.11 5.75
C PRO A 89 -7.92 2.37 4.98
N ALA A 90 -9.08 3.00 4.78
CA ALA A 90 -10.19 2.42 4.02
C ALA A 90 -9.88 2.30 2.53
N GLU A 91 -9.22 3.30 1.95
CA GLU A 91 -8.77 3.27 0.56
C GLU A 91 -7.67 2.23 0.34
N THR A 92 -6.68 2.13 1.22
CA THR A 92 -5.64 1.09 1.18
C THR A 92 -6.25 -0.30 1.18
N LYS A 93 -7.25 -0.53 2.03
CA LYS A 93 -7.99 -1.80 2.08
C LYS A 93 -8.74 -2.12 0.78
N VAL A 94 -9.29 -1.11 0.11
CA VAL A 94 -9.87 -1.27 -1.24
C VAL A 94 -8.78 -1.60 -2.26
N ILE A 95 -7.61 -0.98 -2.20
CA ILE A 95 -6.50 -1.31 -3.11
C ILE A 95 -5.97 -2.74 -2.88
N ASP A 96 -5.88 -3.20 -1.62
CA ASP A 96 -5.57 -4.61 -1.30
C ASP A 96 -6.61 -5.55 -1.94
N THR A 97 -7.89 -5.20 -1.83
CA THR A 97 -8.99 -5.96 -2.43
C THR A 97 -8.89 -6.01 -3.95
N LEU A 98 -8.59 -4.88 -4.60
CA LEU A 98 -8.41 -4.81 -6.05
C LEU A 98 -7.19 -5.62 -6.52
N CYS A 99 -6.07 -5.59 -5.80
CA CYS A 99 -4.91 -6.44 -6.11
C CYS A 99 -5.26 -7.93 -6.02
N LYS A 100 -5.99 -8.33 -4.98
CA LYS A 100 -6.46 -9.70 -4.81
C LYS A 100 -7.39 -10.12 -5.95
N LEU A 101 -8.42 -9.32 -6.22
CA LEU A 101 -9.35 -9.58 -7.32
C LEU A 101 -8.63 -9.65 -8.66
N LEU A 102 -7.67 -8.75 -8.92
CA LEU A 102 -6.87 -8.78 -10.14
C LEU A 102 -6.11 -10.09 -10.28
N HIS A 103 -5.47 -10.58 -9.20
CA HIS A 103 -4.74 -11.84 -9.22
C HIS A 103 -5.65 -13.02 -9.56
N HIS A 104 -6.83 -13.13 -8.94
CA HIS A 104 -7.73 -14.26 -9.18
C HIS A 104 -8.46 -14.21 -10.52
N ASN A 105 -8.69 -13.01 -11.04
CA ASN A 105 -9.41 -12.79 -12.29
C ASN A 105 -8.47 -12.64 -13.50
N SER A 106 -7.19 -12.96 -13.36
CA SER A 106 -6.20 -12.88 -14.44
C SER A 106 -5.53 -14.22 -14.71
N GLN A 107 -4.92 -14.32 -15.89
CA GLN A 107 -3.84 -15.28 -16.12
C GLN A 107 -2.62 -14.88 -15.26
N THR A 108 -2.15 -15.78 -14.39
CA THR A 108 -1.00 -15.51 -13.49
C THR A 108 0.13 -16.54 -13.59
N LEU A 109 0.01 -17.50 -14.51
CA LEU A 109 0.91 -18.66 -14.63
C LEU A 109 1.96 -18.52 -15.74
N LYS A 110 1.68 -17.74 -16.80
CA LYS A 110 2.57 -17.61 -17.98
C LYS A 110 2.91 -16.13 -18.21
N PRO A 111 3.99 -15.61 -17.59
CA PRO A 111 4.40 -14.21 -17.70
C PRO A 111 4.59 -13.69 -19.14
N ASN A 112 4.93 -14.58 -20.06
CA ASN A 112 5.19 -14.24 -21.46
C ASN A 112 3.92 -14.14 -22.32
N ASN A 113 2.74 -14.48 -21.77
CA ASN A 113 1.49 -14.39 -22.51
C ASN A 113 0.96 -12.95 -22.52
N LYS A 114 0.23 -12.60 -23.59
CA LYS A 114 -0.34 -11.25 -23.78
C LYS A 114 -1.44 -10.89 -22.76
N ASP A 115 -2.06 -11.89 -22.14
CA ASP A 115 -3.15 -11.79 -21.15
C ASP A 115 -2.66 -11.95 -19.70
N TYR A 116 -1.34 -11.97 -19.47
CA TYR A 116 -0.76 -12.03 -18.13
C TYR A 116 -1.15 -10.78 -17.31
N TYR A 117 -1.85 -10.99 -16.19
CA TYR A 117 -2.30 -9.94 -15.27
C TYR A 117 -3.21 -8.86 -15.88
N THR A 118 -3.96 -9.16 -16.94
CA THR A 118 -4.83 -8.18 -17.60
C THR A 118 -6.22 -8.02 -16.98
N GLY A 119 -6.59 -8.90 -16.04
CA GLY A 119 -7.92 -8.99 -15.45
C GLY A 119 -8.91 -9.80 -16.32
N ASN A 120 -10.20 -9.67 -16.05
CA ASN A 120 -11.27 -10.48 -16.63
C ASN A 120 -12.01 -9.79 -17.77
N VAL A 121 -11.25 -9.20 -18.70
CA VAL A 121 -11.79 -8.61 -19.93
C VAL A 121 -11.16 -9.26 -21.15
N THR A 122 -11.91 -9.30 -22.25
CA THR A 122 -11.41 -9.77 -23.55
C THR A 122 -10.59 -8.69 -24.26
N ASP A 123 -11.06 -7.44 -24.18
CA ASP A 123 -10.47 -6.31 -24.89
C ASP A 123 -9.40 -5.63 -24.04
N ILE A 124 -8.15 -6.11 -24.17
CA ILE A 124 -7.00 -5.60 -23.41
C ILE A 124 -6.65 -4.18 -23.87
N LYS A 125 -6.96 -3.20 -23.02
CA LYS A 125 -6.62 -1.78 -23.23
C LYS A 125 -5.13 -1.53 -23.02
N ARG A 126 -4.56 -0.68 -23.89
CA ARG A 126 -3.16 -0.22 -23.83
C ARG A 126 -3.10 1.29 -23.87
N VAL A 127 -2.15 1.86 -23.12
CA VAL A 127 -1.95 3.32 -23.02
C VAL A 127 -0.47 3.64 -23.00
N ASN A 128 -0.13 4.87 -23.38
CA ASN A 128 1.21 5.40 -23.15
C ASN A 128 1.45 5.53 -21.64
N TYR A 129 2.62 5.08 -21.20
CA TYR A 129 3.03 5.08 -19.80
C TYR A 129 4.54 5.32 -19.71
N GLY A 130 4.90 6.58 -19.48
CA GLY A 130 6.26 7.07 -19.77
C GLY A 130 6.55 6.92 -21.26
N ASP A 131 7.75 6.45 -21.59
CA ASP A 131 8.23 6.30 -22.97
C ASP A 131 7.87 4.94 -23.59
N SER A 132 6.87 4.24 -23.04
CA SER A 132 6.47 2.90 -23.48
C SER A 132 4.95 2.71 -23.47
N ILE A 133 4.47 1.73 -24.23
CA ILE A 133 3.07 1.29 -24.20
C ILE A 133 2.91 0.27 -23.07
N ALA A 134 1.93 0.50 -22.19
CA ALA A 134 1.61 -0.39 -21.09
C ALA A 134 0.18 -0.91 -21.18
N ILE A 135 -0.04 -2.10 -20.61
CA ILE A 135 -1.38 -2.65 -20.43
C ILE A 135 -2.07 -1.92 -19.27
N VAL A 136 -3.36 -1.65 -19.43
CA VAL A 136 -4.26 -1.21 -18.37
C VAL A 136 -4.98 -2.45 -17.84
N PRO A 137 -4.72 -2.92 -16.61
CA PRO A 137 -5.47 -4.03 -16.03
C PRO A 137 -6.92 -3.63 -15.79
N GLN A 138 -7.87 -4.50 -16.14
CA GLN A 138 -9.29 -4.18 -16.09
C GLN A 138 -10.08 -5.26 -15.34
N LEU A 139 -10.90 -4.82 -14.38
CA LEU A 139 -11.75 -5.69 -13.59
C LEU A 139 -13.22 -5.36 -13.84
N THR A 140 -13.97 -6.37 -14.28
CA THR A 140 -15.43 -6.34 -14.36
C THR A 140 -15.98 -7.10 -13.15
N VAL A 141 -16.47 -6.39 -12.14
CA VAL A 141 -16.93 -6.97 -10.87
C VAL A 141 -18.24 -6.33 -10.42
N THR A 142 -19.07 -7.06 -9.67
CA THR A 142 -20.21 -6.44 -9.00
C THR A 142 -19.74 -5.65 -7.78
N LEU A 143 -20.44 -4.56 -7.44
CA LEU A 143 -20.14 -3.82 -6.22
C LEU A 143 -20.33 -4.70 -4.97
N TYR A 144 -21.26 -5.66 -5.04
CA TYR A 144 -21.48 -6.64 -3.97
C TYR A 144 -20.25 -7.52 -3.72
N ASP A 145 -19.68 -8.13 -4.76
CA ASP A 145 -18.52 -9.01 -4.62
C ASP A 145 -17.30 -8.25 -4.12
N LEU A 146 -17.06 -7.05 -4.65
CA LEU A 146 -15.97 -6.19 -4.19
C LEU A 146 -16.17 -5.77 -2.73
N THR A 147 -17.40 -5.46 -2.33
CA THR A 147 -17.72 -5.11 -0.93
C THR A 147 -17.59 -6.32 0.00
N LYS A 148 -17.98 -7.50 -0.46
CA LYS A 148 -17.84 -8.75 0.30
C LYS A 148 -16.37 -9.08 0.54
N GLU A 149 -15.51 -8.95 -0.46
CA GLU A 149 -14.05 -9.12 -0.31
C GLU A 149 -13.45 -8.04 0.58
N TYR A 150 -13.86 -6.77 0.42
CA TYR A 150 -13.46 -5.69 1.33
C TYR A 150 -13.83 -6.02 2.78
N LYS A 151 -14.97 -6.67 3.02
CA LYS A 151 -15.41 -7.11 4.36
C LYS A 151 -14.87 -8.48 4.78
N ALA A 152 -13.89 -9.02 4.05
CA ALA A 152 -13.28 -10.32 4.32
C ALA A 152 -14.31 -11.47 4.41
N GLY A 153 -15.33 -11.43 3.54
CA GLY A 153 -16.39 -12.43 3.44
C GLY A 153 -17.57 -12.23 4.38
N ALA A 154 -17.58 -11.20 5.22
CA ALA A 154 -18.72 -10.90 6.10
C ALA A 154 -19.95 -10.43 5.29
N ARG A 155 -21.13 -10.55 5.90
CA ARG A 155 -22.40 -10.12 5.28
C ARG A 155 -22.35 -8.64 4.87
N VAL A 156 -22.77 -8.37 3.66
CA VAL A 156 -22.82 -7.02 3.06
C VAL A 156 -24.19 -6.40 3.34
N SER A 157 -24.19 -5.17 3.85
CA SER A 157 -25.38 -4.32 4.00
C SER A 157 -25.40 -3.20 2.96
N GLY A 158 -26.56 -2.53 2.80
CA GLY A 158 -26.67 -1.37 1.90
C GLY A 158 -25.69 -0.25 2.24
N LYS A 159 -25.46 0.01 3.54
CA LYS A 159 -24.48 1.01 4.01
C LYS A 159 -23.05 0.64 3.62
N ASP A 160 -22.71 -0.65 3.59
CA ASP A 160 -21.38 -1.09 3.16
C ASP A 160 -21.17 -0.84 1.67
N LEU A 161 -22.17 -1.13 0.84
CA LEU A 161 -22.14 -0.86 -0.60
C LEU A 161 -21.94 0.64 -0.87
N GLU A 162 -22.69 1.49 -0.16
CA GLU A 162 -22.58 2.94 -0.28
C GLU A 162 -21.18 3.43 0.14
N ASN A 163 -20.65 2.92 1.26
CA ASN A 163 -19.32 3.28 1.73
C ASN A 163 -18.23 2.90 0.72
N VAL A 164 -18.25 1.67 0.21
CA VAL A 164 -17.26 1.18 -0.76
C VAL A 164 -17.37 1.93 -2.09
N SER A 165 -18.58 2.22 -2.55
CA SER A 165 -18.84 3.06 -3.72
C SER A 165 -18.19 4.45 -3.57
N LYS A 166 -18.44 5.12 -2.44
CA LYS A 166 -17.82 6.43 -2.12
C LYS A 166 -16.30 6.35 -2.09
N ILE A 167 -15.73 5.29 -1.51
CA ILE A 167 -14.28 5.08 -1.47
C ILE A 167 -13.71 4.96 -2.90
N LEU A 168 -14.32 4.13 -3.77
CA LEU A 168 -13.87 3.96 -5.16
C LEU A 168 -13.88 5.28 -5.93
N LEU A 169 -14.96 6.06 -5.80
CA LEU A 169 -15.10 7.39 -6.42
C LEU A 169 -14.06 8.39 -5.90
N ASN A 170 -13.78 8.35 -4.60
CA ASN A 170 -12.78 9.24 -4.01
C ASN A 170 -11.39 8.91 -4.56
N ILE A 171 -11.05 7.61 -4.69
CA ILE A 171 -9.78 7.19 -5.29
C ILE A 171 -9.71 7.60 -6.76
N SER A 172 -10.80 7.43 -7.53
CA SER A 172 -10.81 7.75 -8.96
C SER A 172 -10.65 9.25 -9.25
N LYS A 173 -10.99 10.11 -8.29
CA LYS A 173 -10.86 11.58 -8.40
C LYS A 173 -9.49 12.09 -7.95
N LYS A 174 -8.73 11.32 -7.17
CA LYS A 174 -7.41 11.72 -6.67
C LYS A 174 -6.35 11.54 -7.73
N ASN A 175 -5.56 12.58 -7.98
CA ASN A 175 -4.35 12.48 -8.79
C ASN A 175 -3.14 12.21 -7.88
N PHE A 176 -2.25 11.34 -8.31
CA PHE A 176 -1.03 11.01 -7.60
C PHE A 176 0.17 11.26 -8.49
N LEU A 177 1.24 11.84 -7.93
CA LEU A 177 2.52 11.95 -8.61
C LEU A 177 3.26 10.63 -8.50
N ILE A 178 3.22 9.85 -9.59
CA ILE A 178 3.93 8.58 -9.71
C ILE A 178 5.26 8.86 -10.39
N LYS A 179 6.36 8.51 -9.70
CA LYS A 179 7.71 8.66 -10.23
C LYS A 179 8.55 7.44 -9.90
N TYR A 180 9.17 6.76 -10.85
CA TYR A 180 10.11 5.69 -10.54
C TYR A 180 10.94 5.33 -11.76
N LYS A 181 11.98 4.52 -11.54
CA LYS A 181 12.81 3.97 -12.61
C LYS A 181 12.62 2.47 -12.69
N GLU A 182 12.49 1.96 -13.90
CA GLU A 182 12.52 0.55 -14.22
C GLU A 182 13.89 0.22 -14.78
N GLU A 183 14.56 -0.79 -14.24
CA GLU A 183 15.79 -1.33 -14.81
C GLU A 183 15.46 -2.64 -15.53
N ILE A 184 15.86 -2.73 -16.80
CA ILE A 184 15.77 -3.93 -17.61
C ILE A 184 17.20 -4.36 -17.96
N ASN A 185 17.65 -5.46 -17.36
CA ASN A 185 18.92 -6.07 -17.70
C ASN A 185 18.76 -6.86 -19.01
N LYS A 186 19.57 -6.54 -20.01
CA LYS A 186 19.61 -7.29 -21.26
C LYS A 186 20.58 -8.47 -21.17
N LYS A 187 20.42 -9.43 -22.09
CA LYS A 187 21.25 -10.64 -22.15
C LYS A 187 22.73 -10.34 -22.43
N ASP A 188 23.02 -9.20 -23.06
CA ASP A 188 24.37 -8.72 -23.38
C ASP A 188 25.08 -8.02 -22.19
N GLY A 189 24.45 -7.99 -21.01
CA GLY A 189 24.96 -7.31 -19.82
C GLY A 189 24.68 -5.80 -19.79
N THR A 190 24.10 -5.22 -20.85
CA THR A 190 23.69 -3.81 -20.85
C THR A 190 22.39 -3.61 -20.06
N LYS A 191 22.19 -2.39 -19.56
CA LYS A 191 20.99 -2.01 -18.80
C LYS A 191 20.21 -0.94 -19.55
N THR A 192 18.90 -1.13 -19.67
CA THR A 192 17.98 -0.06 -20.07
C THR A 192 17.28 0.46 -18.83
N VAL A 193 17.35 1.77 -18.62
CA VAL A 193 16.65 2.47 -17.53
C VAL A 193 15.48 3.23 -18.14
N ILE A 194 14.26 2.90 -17.75
CA ILE A 194 13.04 3.60 -18.17
C ILE A 194 12.59 4.48 -17.00
N GLU A 195 12.44 5.78 -17.25
CA GLU A 195 11.94 6.71 -16.24
C GLU A 195 10.45 6.97 -16.43
N ILE A 196 9.66 6.59 -15.42
CA ILE A 196 8.24 6.89 -15.36
C ILE A 196 8.03 8.13 -14.51
N GLU A 197 7.33 9.13 -15.06
CA GLU A 197 6.89 10.33 -14.35
C GLU A 197 5.49 10.73 -14.83
N ASP A 198 4.48 10.66 -13.96
CA ASP A 198 3.09 10.90 -14.31
C ASP A 198 2.26 11.48 -13.14
N TYR A 199 1.18 12.19 -13.46
CA TYR A 199 0.25 12.80 -12.50
C TYR A 199 -1.20 12.53 -12.87
N LYS A 200 -1.72 11.39 -12.39
CA LYS A 200 -3.03 10.87 -12.77
C LYS A 200 -3.64 10.00 -11.67
N PRO A 201 -4.92 9.60 -11.80
CA PRO A 201 -5.53 8.65 -10.89
C PRO A 201 -4.89 7.27 -10.96
N ILE A 202 -5.02 6.52 -9.86
CA ILE A 202 -4.56 5.12 -9.79
C ILE A 202 -5.63 4.14 -10.29
N LEU A 203 -6.87 4.60 -10.47
CA LEU A 203 -7.94 3.86 -11.12
C LEU A 203 -8.93 4.80 -11.82
N ASN A 204 -9.60 4.32 -12.85
CA ASN A 204 -10.70 4.98 -13.54
C ASN A 204 -11.95 4.09 -13.51
N LEU A 205 -13.12 4.73 -13.56
CA LEU A 205 -14.43 4.09 -13.44
C LEU A 205 -15.33 4.50 -14.64
N PRO A 206 -15.02 4.04 -15.87
CA PRO A 206 -15.64 4.55 -17.10
C PRO A 206 -17.17 4.41 -17.16
N ASN A 207 -17.73 3.35 -16.59
CA ASN A 207 -19.17 3.03 -16.65
C ASN A 207 -19.87 3.15 -15.29
N PHE A 208 -19.23 3.79 -14.31
CA PHE A 208 -19.78 3.83 -12.95
C PHE A 208 -20.79 4.97 -12.80
N LYS A 209 -22.08 4.61 -12.76
CA LYS A 209 -23.19 5.52 -12.51
C LYS A 209 -23.63 5.38 -11.06
N ILE A 210 -23.64 6.49 -10.31
CA ILE A 210 -24.34 6.57 -9.03
C ILE A 210 -25.73 7.12 -9.35
N THR A 211 -26.77 6.36 -9.06
CA THR A 211 -28.12 6.92 -8.99
C THR A 211 -28.44 7.17 -7.53
N GLU A 212 -28.39 8.43 -7.09
CA GLU A 212 -28.79 8.83 -5.74
C GLU A 212 -30.33 8.89 -5.70
N TYR A 213 -30.96 8.01 -4.93
CA TYR A 213 -32.37 8.12 -4.59
C TYR A 213 -32.49 8.51 -3.11
N SER A 214 -33.33 9.52 -2.84
CA SER A 214 -33.65 10.00 -1.49
C SER A 214 -34.51 8.99 -0.70
N LYS A 215 -34.81 9.34 0.56
CA LYS A 215 -35.20 8.49 1.71
C LYS A 215 -36.41 7.52 1.57
N GLU A 216 -37.02 7.35 0.40
CA GLU A 216 -38.27 6.59 0.22
C GLU A 216 -38.11 5.24 -0.49
N GLY A 217 -36.88 4.77 -0.67
CA GLY A 217 -36.65 3.34 -0.49
C GLY A 217 -36.47 2.50 -1.76
N ILE A 218 -35.55 1.55 -1.55
CA ILE A 218 -35.24 0.35 -2.33
C ILE A 218 -34.30 0.61 -3.52
N ILE A 219 -33.00 0.64 -3.19
CA ILE A 219 -31.94 0.28 -4.14
C ILE A 219 -32.10 -1.20 -4.44
N THR A 220 -32.74 -1.52 -5.57
CA THR A 220 -32.49 -2.81 -6.22
C THR A 220 -31.30 -2.56 -7.13
N SER A 221 -30.10 -2.90 -6.65
CA SER A 221 -28.96 -3.05 -7.54
C SER A 221 -29.36 -4.11 -8.55
N LYS A 222 -29.83 -3.68 -9.73
CA LYS A 222 -29.66 -4.50 -10.92
C LYS A 222 -28.18 -4.83 -10.97
N THR A 223 -27.88 -6.05 -11.38
CA THR A 223 -26.58 -6.71 -11.41
C THR A 223 -25.61 -6.01 -12.38
N GLU A 224 -25.44 -4.70 -12.25
CA GLU A 224 -24.59 -3.88 -13.10
C GLU A 224 -23.15 -4.09 -12.64
N SER A 225 -22.47 -4.95 -13.39
CA SER A 225 -21.02 -5.09 -13.28
C SER A 225 -20.35 -3.75 -13.49
N THR A 226 -19.49 -3.35 -12.56
CA THR A 226 -18.64 -2.17 -12.68
C THR A 226 -17.34 -2.55 -13.38
N LEU A 227 -17.01 -1.82 -14.45
CA LEU A 227 -15.69 -1.85 -15.05
C LEU A 227 -14.75 -0.91 -14.29
N ILE A 228 -13.67 -1.46 -13.74
CA ILE A 228 -12.60 -0.74 -13.04
C ILE A 228 -11.34 -0.85 -13.88
N GLU A 229 -10.82 0.28 -14.36
CA GLU A 229 -9.54 0.34 -15.05
C GLU A 229 -8.45 0.73 -14.05
N LEU A 230 -7.46 -0.13 -13.83
CA LEU A 230 -6.35 0.13 -12.92
C LEU A 230 -5.19 0.81 -13.65
N ASN A 231 -4.46 1.67 -12.94
CA ASN A 231 -3.23 2.24 -13.47
C ASN A 231 -2.21 1.12 -13.78
N PRO A 232 -1.43 1.21 -14.88
CA PRO A 232 -0.46 0.18 -15.24
C PRO A 232 0.52 -0.20 -14.11
N ILE A 233 0.80 0.71 -13.16
CA ILE A 233 1.66 0.44 -11.99
C ILE A 233 1.28 -0.83 -11.21
N PHE A 234 0.00 -1.21 -11.22
CA PHE A 234 -0.50 -2.41 -10.52
C PHE A 234 0.11 -3.71 -11.04
N ILE A 235 0.60 -3.72 -12.28
CA ILE A 235 1.16 -4.91 -12.94
C ILE A 235 2.57 -4.70 -13.48
N ARG A 236 3.11 -3.48 -13.40
CA ARG A 236 4.46 -3.17 -13.90
C ARG A 236 5.50 -4.04 -13.20
N GLN A 237 6.25 -4.81 -14.00
CA GLN A 237 7.26 -5.77 -13.55
C GLN A 237 6.74 -6.76 -12.50
N ILE A 238 5.43 -7.08 -12.47
CA ILE A 238 4.84 -7.96 -11.44
C ILE A 238 5.33 -9.42 -11.50
N ASP A 239 5.94 -9.82 -12.62
CA ASP A 239 6.62 -11.10 -12.80
C ASP A 239 7.98 -11.16 -12.08
N THR A 240 8.67 -10.03 -11.92
CA THR A 240 10.05 -9.95 -11.41
C THR A 240 10.19 -9.17 -10.10
N LYS A 241 9.32 -8.19 -9.87
CA LYS A 241 9.28 -7.31 -8.70
C LYS A 241 7.87 -7.28 -8.13
N PHE A 242 7.61 -8.16 -7.17
CA PHE A 242 6.31 -8.31 -6.53
C PHE A 242 6.42 -8.63 -5.03
N ILE A 243 5.33 -8.41 -4.32
CA ILE A 243 5.14 -8.81 -2.92
C ILE A 243 4.01 -9.83 -2.89
N VAL A 244 4.20 -10.89 -2.13
CA VAL A 244 3.18 -11.93 -1.90
C VAL A 244 2.47 -11.63 -0.58
N TYR A 245 1.14 -11.64 -0.60
CA TYR A 245 0.32 -11.43 0.57
C TYR A 245 -0.66 -12.60 0.76
N PRO A 246 -0.96 -12.97 2.03
CA PRO A 246 -2.09 -13.85 2.32
C PRO A 246 -3.39 -13.23 1.81
N GLU A 247 -4.28 -14.06 1.27
CA GLU A 247 -5.59 -13.63 0.77
C GLU A 247 -6.45 -12.89 1.80
N ASP A 248 -6.24 -13.16 3.08
CA ASP A 248 -6.97 -12.57 4.19
C ASP A 248 -6.13 -11.55 4.99
N ILE A 249 -5.05 -11.02 4.41
CA ILE A 249 -4.13 -10.07 5.05
C ILE A 249 -4.85 -8.90 5.73
N ASN A 250 -5.92 -8.38 5.12
CA ASN A 250 -6.74 -7.32 5.70
C ASN A 250 -7.42 -7.77 7.00
N LYS A 251 -8.03 -8.95 6.99
CA LYS A 251 -8.69 -9.51 8.17
C LYS A 251 -7.66 -9.75 9.28
N ARG A 252 -6.52 -10.36 8.93
CA ARG A 252 -5.41 -10.62 9.87
C ARG A 252 -4.88 -9.33 10.49
N THR A 253 -4.72 -8.27 9.67
CA THR A 253 -4.25 -6.96 10.13
C THR A 253 -5.24 -6.34 11.13
N LEU A 254 -6.55 -6.40 10.86
CA LEU A 254 -7.58 -5.86 11.77
C LEU A 254 -7.65 -6.62 13.09
N ILE A 255 -7.56 -7.95 13.05
CA ILE A 255 -7.51 -8.81 14.24
C ILE A 255 -6.27 -8.49 15.08
N ALA A 256 -5.09 -8.46 14.45
CA ALA A 256 -3.84 -8.13 15.12
C ALA A 256 -3.85 -6.71 15.71
N TYR A 257 -4.51 -5.77 15.04
CA TYR A 257 -4.67 -4.40 15.54
C TYR A 257 -5.63 -4.34 16.74
N GLY A 258 -6.64 -5.22 16.78
CA GLY A 258 -7.69 -5.28 17.80
C GLY A 258 -8.83 -4.27 17.61
N ASN A 259 -8.91 -3.64 16.43
CA ASN A 259 -9.98 -2.69 16.08
C ASN A 259 -10.17 -2.65 14.55
N ASN A 260 -11.41 -2.43 14.11
CA ASN A 260 -11.75 -2.26 12.70
C ASN A 260 -11.20 -0.95 12.10
N ASN A 261 -10.91 0.05 12.94
CA ASN A 261 -10.34 1.34 12.54
C ASN A 261 -8.82 1.35 12.67
N CYS A 262 -8.15 0.55 11.83
CA CYS A 262 -6.70 0.47 11.80
C CYS A 262 -6.05 1.78 11.28
N SER A 263 -4.91 2.17 11.86
CA SER A 263 -4.24 3.43 11.53
C SER A 263 -3.44 3.36 10.23
N GLU A 264 -3.25 4.51 9.56
CA GLU A 264 -2.39 4.62 8.38
C GLU A 264 -0.97 4.13 8.67
N ALA A 265 -0.40 4.51 9.82
CA ALA A 265 0.90 4.06 10.29
C ALA A 265 1.03 2.52 10.31
N THR A 266 -0.04 1.80 10.67
CA THR A 266 -0.01 0.34 10.73
C THR A 266 0.04 -0.27 9.33
N PHE A 267 -0.78 0.24 8.41
CA PHE A 267 -0.74 -0.20 7.00
C PHE A 267 0.62 0.15 6.36
N THR A 268 1.15 1.35 6.58
CA THR A 268 2.46 1.75 6.05
C THR A 268 3.59 0.87 6.58
N LEU A 269 3.59 0.55 7.87
CA LEU A 269 4.60 -0.36 8.43
C LEU A 269 4.48 -1.77 7.86
N ARG A 270 3.25 -2.26 7.66
CA ARG A 270 2.98 -3.55 7.01
C ARG A 270 3.59 -3.59 5.61
N GLU A 271 3.32 -2.58 4.78
CA GLU A 271 3.88 -2.49 3.43
C GLU A 271 5.42 -2.39 3.46
N TYR A 272 5.98 -1.66 4.42
CA TYR A 272 7.43 -1.50 4.58
C TYR A 272 8.10 -2.85 4.90
N LEU A 273 7.59 -3.59 5.89
CA LEU A 273 8.14 -4.89 6.26
C LEU A 273 7.90 -5.94 5.18
N ALA A 274 6.73 -5.97 4.55
CA ALA A 274 6.42 -6.90 3.46
C ALA A 274 7.33 -6.67 2.23
N LYS A 275 7.70 -5.43 1.94
CA LYS A 275 8.72 -5.12 0.91
C LYS A 275 10.06 -5.78 1.25
N TYR A 276 10.55 -5.65 2.48
CA TYR A 276 11.83 -6.25 2.87
C TYR A 276 11.78 -7.78 2.94
N LEU A 277 10.64 -8.35 3.33
CA LEU A 277 10.37 -9.78 3.22
C LEU A 277 10.53 -10.26 1.77
N ALA A 278 9.91 -9.58 0.80
CA ALA A 278 10.03 -9.91 -0.62
C ALA A 278 11.46 -9.78 -1.15
N LEU A 279 12.24 -8.83 -0.62
CA LEU A 279 13.67 -8.67 -0.92
C LEU A 279 14.57 -9.69 -0.22
N LYS A 280 14.02 -10.60 0.60
CA LYS A 280 14.75 -11.55 1.45
C LYS A 280 15.74 -10.87 2.40
N ASN A 281 15.50 -9.60 2.72
CA ASN A 281 16.24 -8.88 3.75
C ASN A 281 15.44 -8.93 5.04
N TYR A 282 15.82 -9.84 5.93
CA TYR A 282 15.08 -10.11 7.16
C TYR A 282 15.48 -9.23 8.35
N ASN A 283 16.55 -8.44 8.21
CA ASN A 283 17.02 -7.55 9.27
C ASN A 283 17.18 -6.10 8.77
N PRO A 284 16.15 -5.48 8.17
CA PRO A 284 16.27 -4.12 7.70
C PRO A 284 16.42 -3.16 8.87
N GLU A 285 17.21 -2.10 8.65
CA GLU A 285 17.49 -1.07 9.61
C GLU A 285 16.95 0.28 9.13
N ILE A 286 16.45 1.11 10.04
CA ILE A 286 16.02 2.47 9.74
C ILE A 286 16.27 3.37 10.95
N MET A 287 16.72 4.61 10.72
CA MET A 287 16.80 5.61 11.79
C MET A 287 15.40 5.87 12.35
N ILE A 288 15.27 6.00 13.67
CA ILE A 288 13.96 6.17 14.31
C ILE A 288 13.26 7.44 13.81
N ASP A 289 14.00 8.53 13.60
CA ASP A 289 13.46 9.77 13.03
C ASP A 289 12.86 9.53 11.64
N ARG A 290 13.55 8.78 10.78
CA ARG A 290 13.03 8.40 9.45
C ARG A 290 11.81 7.51 9.54
N LEU A 291 11.78 6.56 10.48
CA LEU A 291 10.59 5.73 10.71
C LEU A 291 9.39 6.58 11.12
N TYR A 292 9.58 7.57 11.99
CA TYR A 292 8.52 8.48 12.39
C TYR A 292 7.96 9.31 11.23
N TYR A 293 8.83 9.82 10.35
CA TYR A 293 8.37 10.49 9.13
C TYR A 293 7.66 9.54 8.17
N LEU A 294 8.14 8.31 8.01
CA LEU A 294 7.50 7.30 7.17
C LEU A 294 6.08 6.98 7.66
N LEU A 295 5.90 6.76 8.97
CA LEU A 295 4.64 6.29 9.54
C LEU A 295 3.64 7.41 9.85
N ALA A 296 4.12 8.62 10.13
CA ALA A 296 3.31 9.68 10.72
C ALA A 296 3.75 11.09 10.27
N GLU A 297 4.08 11.26 8.98
CA GLU A 297 4.58 12.51 8.39
C GLU A 297 3.80 13.77 8.83
N LYS A 298 2.46 13.71 8.77
CA LYS A 298 1.57 14.81 9.20
C LYS A 298 1.82 15.23 10.65
N TYR A 299 1.95 14.25 11.56
CA TYR A 299 2.14 14.52 12.98
C TYR A 299 3.56 15.00 13.28
N MET A 300 4.55 14.50 12.55
CA MET A 300 5.94 14.98 12.61
C MET A 300 6.04 16.45 12.20
N LYS A 301 5.40 16.87 11.10
CA LYS A 301 5.36 18.27 10.67
C LYS A 301 4.70 19.21 11.69
N SER A 302 3.71 18.69 12.43
CA SER A 302 3.04 19.42 13.51
C SER A 302 3.71 19.29 14.89
N SER A 303 4.92 18.71 14.96
CA SER A 303 5.67 18.48 16.20
C SER A 303 4.93 17.66 17.28
N ARG A 304 3.94 16.84 16.90
CA ARG A 304 3.13 16.01 17.82
C ARG A 304 3.84 14.70 18.17
N LYS A 305 5.04 14.79 18.74
CA LYS A 305 5.95 13.65 18.99
C LYS A 305 5.34 12.54 19.83
N SER A 306 4.55 12.88 20.86
CA SER A 306 3.85 11.88 21.69
C SER A 306 2.88 11.04 20.86
N LYS A 307 2.11 11.68 19.96
CA LYS A 307 1.17 10.97 19.07
C LYS A 307 1.90 10.07 18.07
N VAL A 308 3.02 10.55 17.53
CA VAL A 308 3.87 9.77 16.63
C VAL A 308 4.36 8.51 17.34
N LYS A 309 4.93 8.65 18.54
CA LYS A 309 5.41 7.53 19.35
C LYS A 309 4.30 6.49 19.58
N GLN A 310 3.12 6.92 20.03
CA GLN A 310 1.97 6.03 20.23
C GLN A 310 1.55 5.28 18.96
N LEU A 311 1.53 5.97 17.80
CA LEU A 311 1.18 5.36 16.52
C LEU A 311 2.24 4.33 16.09
N THR A 312 3.51 4.63 16.29
CA THR A 312 4.63 3.73 15.98
C THR A 312 4.60 2.49 16.88
N GLU A 313 4.46 2.65 18.19
CA GLU A 313 4.36 1.52 19.13
C GLU A 313 3.19 0.61 18.79
N LYS A 314 2.01 1.19 18.51
CA LYS A 314 0.84 0.42 18.12
C LYS A 314 1.04 -0.32 16.79
N ALA A 315 1.72 0.30 15.82
CA ALA A 315 2.04 -0.36 14.56
C ALA A 315 3.00 -1.55 14.78
N LEU A 316 4.06 -1.38 15.58
CA LEU A 316 5.02 -2.44 15.92
C LEU A 316 4.35 -3.62 16.63
N ASP A 317 3.54 -3.33 17.66
CA ASP A 317 2.70 -4.31 18.35
C ASP A 317 1.85 -5.14 17.37
N THR A 318 1.22 -4.42 16.43
CA THR A 318 0.33 -5.04 15.44
C THR A 318 1.12 -5.93 14.48
N MET A 319 2.30 -5.54 14.04
CA MET A 319 3.13 -6.37 13.14
C MET A 319 3.64 -7.65 13.83
N ILE A 320 3.89 -7.57 15.13
CA ILE A 320 4.23 -8.73 15.96
C ILE A 320 3.05 -9.68 16.10
N LYS A 321 1.86 -9.16 16.46
CA LYS A 321 0.61 -9.95 16.55
C LYS A 321 0.18 -10.54 15.21
N LEU A 322 0.42 -9.81 14.13
CA LEU A 322 0.20 -10.27 12.76
C LEU A 322 1.12 -11.45 12.41
N GLY A 323 2.30 -11.53 13.05
CA GLY A 323 3.31 -12.55 12.76
C GLY A 323 4.27 -12.17 11.64
N LEU A 324 4.19 -10.94 11.12
CA LEU A 324 5.11 -10.41 10.10
C LEU A 324 6.45 -9.99 10.71
N LEU A 325 6.43 -9.51 11.96
CA LEU A 325 7.60 -9.11 12.73
C LEU A 325 7.81 -10.08 13.90
N GLU A 326 9.01 -10.65 14.07
CA GLU A 326 9.34 -11.51 15.22
C GLU A 326 9.74 -10.67 16.44
N SER A 327 10.66 -9.74 16.21
CA SER A 327 11.21 -8.84 17.22
C SER A 327 11.76 -7.58 16.56
N PHE A 328 12.12 -6.60 17.38
CA PHE A 328 12.94 -5.48 16.96
C PHE A 328 13.87 -5.08 18.11
N LYS A 329 14.99 -4.45 17.75
CA LYS A 329 15.94 -3.85 18.70
C LYS A 329 16.21 -2.41 18.32
N ILE A 330 16.48 -1.58 19.32
CA ILE A 330 16.90 -0.21 19.13
C ILE A 330 18.37 -0.13 19.49
N GLU A 331 19.17 0.39 18.60
CA GLU A 331 20.60 0.58 18.80
C GLU A 331 21.00 2.00 18.41
N THR A 332 22.12 2.47 18.94
CA THR A 332 22.73 3.72 18.47
C THR A 332 23.50 3.46 17.18
N ALA A 333 23.27 4.26 16.15
CA ALA A 333 24.04 4.19 14.92
C ALA A 333 25.49 4.59 15.18
N LYS A 334 26.45 3.72 14.86
CA LYS A 334 27.88 3.96 15.06
C LYS A 334 28.41 5.21 14.34
N THR A 335 27.78 5.59 13.23
CA THR A 335 28.22 6.70 12.37
C THR A 335 27.68 8.05 12.80
N THR A 336 26.41 8.13 13.21
CA THR A 336 25.73 9.40 13.51
C THR A 336 25.46 9.62 14.99
N GLY A 337 25.53 8.57 15.82
CA GLY A 337 25.08 8.61 17.21
C GLY A 337 23.55 8.69 17.36
N GLU A 338 22.79 8.69 16.25
CA GLU A 338 21.33 8.72 16.29
C GLU A 338 20.75 7.32 16.51
N PRO A 339 19.59 7.18 17.18
CA PRO A 339 18.99 5.88 17.39
C PRO A 339 18.39 5.32 16.10
N LYS A 340 18.64 4.02 15.87
CA LYS A 340 18.08 3.21 14.79
C LYS A 340 17.31 2.04 15.34
N ILE A 341 16.31 1.60 14.60
CA ILE A 341 15.59 0.36 14.86
C ILE A 341 16.01 -0.68 13.83
N ILE A 342 16.29 -1.88 14.31
CA ILE A 342 16.61 -3.05 13.50
C ILE A 342 15.48 -4.04 13.69
N PHE A 343 14.80 -4.36 12.61
CA PHE A 343 13.70 -5.32 12.61
C PHE A 343 14.23 -6.73 12.50
N LYS A 344 13.46 -7.71 12.99
CA LYS A 344 13.65 -9.13 12.68
C LYS A 344 12.35 -9.66 12.07
N ILE A 345 12.33 -9.78 10.75
CA ILE A 345 11.14 -10.17 9.98
C ILE A 345 10.99 -11.68 9.97
N ASN A 346 9.76 -12.16 10.14
CA ASN A 346 9.45 -13.59 10.04
C ASN A 346 9.57 -14.06 8.59
N LYS A 347 10.52 -14.98 8.33
CA LYS A 347 10.79 -15.50 6.99
C LYS A 347 9.65 -16.36 6.43
N ASN A 348 8.86 -16.95 7.33
CA ASN A 348 7.79 -17.89 7.03
C ASN A 348 6.41 -17.21 7.14
N PHE A 349 6.35 -15.89 7.02
CA PHE A 349 5.08 -15.19 7.01
C PHE A 349 4.30 -15.56 5.74
N GLU A 350 3.17 -16.23 5.92
CA GLU A 350 2.25 -16.66 4.86
C GLU A 350 0.86 -16.07 5.01
#